data_AF-A0A970FJB1-F1
#
_entry.id   AF-A0A970FJB1-F1
#
_cell.length_a   1.000
_cell.length_b   1.000
_cell.length_c   1.000
_cell.angle_alpha   90.00
_cell.angle_beta   90.00
_cell.angle_gamma   90.00
#
_symmetry.space_group_name_H-M   'P 1'
#
loop_
_entity.id
_entity.type
_entity.pdbx_description
1 polymer ?
#
loop_
_entity_poly.entity_id
_entity_poly.type
_entity_poly.pdbx_seq_one_letter_code
_entity_poly.pdbx_strand_id
1 'polypeptide(L)'
;MKLEFEYGHGTMTANLPDNTDVFIPGETVPDPPYLEDVYTATRESILNPIGMEPLSKLAKKGSKVTIVFPDRVKGGEHPTSHRKVAIPIILEELYKAGVEKKDILLIC
;
A
#
# COMPACT_ATOMS: atom_id res chain seq x y z
N MET A 1 -18.73 -16.83 27.42
CA MET A 1 -18.78 -16.39 26.00
C MET A 1 -17.93 -17.29 25.08
N LYS A 2 -18.36 -17.61 23.84
CA LYS A 2 -17.59 -18.40 22.85
C LYS A 2 -17.02 -17.46 21.76
N LEU A 3 -15.71 -17.44 21.56
CA LEU A 3 -15.02 -16.58 20.57
C LEU A 3 -14.12 -17.39 19.62
N GLU A 4 -13.94 -16.88 18.40
CA GLU A 4 -13.05 -17.45 17.39
C GLU A 4 -11.79 -16.60 17.22
N PHE A 5 -10.66 -17.27 17.06
CA PHE A 5 -9.33 -16.67 16.87
C PHE A 5 -8.72 -17.20 15.57
N GLU A 6 -8.08 -16.33 14.81
CA GLU A 6 -7.28 -16.76 13.65
C GLU A 6 -6.17 -17.73 14.09
N TYR A 7 -6.09 -18.89 13.45
CA TYR A 7 -5.09 -19.91 13.73
C TYR A 7 -4.70 -20.66 12.46
N GLY A 8 -3.53 -20.35 11.92
CA GLY A 8 -3.06 -20.90 10.64
C GLY A 8 -3.94 -20.44 9.48
N HIS A 9 -4.54 -21.40 8.75
CA HIS A 9 -5.44 -21.12 7.63
C HIS A 9 -6.92 -21.09 8.01
N GLY A 10 -7.26 -21.13 9.30
CA GLY A 10 -8.65 -21.17 9.76
C GLY A 10 -8.81 -20.47 11.11
N THR A 11 -9.82 -20.89 11.86
CA THR A 11 -10.07 -20.36 13.19
C THR A 11 -10.01 -21.45 14.25
N MET A 12 -9.68 -21.05 15.47
CA MET A 12 -9.75 -21.87 16.67
C MET A 12 -10.70 -21.19 17.66
N THR A 13 -11.60 -21.96 18.26
CA THR A 13 -12.55 -21.43 19.24
C THR A 13 -12.03 -21.57 20.67
N ALA A 14 -12.26 -20.56 21.51
CA ALA A 14 -12.17 -20.66 22.95
C ALA A 14 -13.46 -20.22 23.65
N ASN A 15 -13.75 -20.82 24.81
CA ASN A 15 -14.80 -20.33 25.72
C ASN A 15 -14.12 -19.46 26.80
N LEU A 16 -14.48 -18.19 26.84
CA LEU A 16 -13.96 -17.22 27.79
C LEU A 16 -15.00 -16.90 28.89
N PRO A 17 -14.55 -16.52 30.09
CA PRO A 17 -15.43 -16.01 31.15
C PRO A 17 -16.29 -14.83 30.69
N ASP A 18 -17.46 -14.66 31.30
CA ASP A 18 -18.40 -13.59 30.90
C ASP A 18 -17.95 -12.18 31.33
N ASN A 19 -16.94 -12.06 32.19
CA ASN A 19 -16.31 -10.80 32.56
C ASN A 19 -15.13 -10.40 31.63
N THR A 20 -15.07 -11.00 30.44
CA THR A 20 -13.99 -10.72 29.47
C THR A 20 -14.29 -9.44 28.70
N ASP A 21 -13.32 -8.52 28.66
CA ASP A 21 -13.36 -7.37 27.75
C ASP A 21 -13.00 -7.81 26.32
N VAL A 22 -13.80 -7.37 25.34
CA VAL A 22 -13.66 -7.78 23.93
C VAL A 22 -13.37 -6.55 23.07
N PHE A 23 -12.24 -6.59 22.35
CA PHE A 23 -11.82 -5.56 21.40
C PHE A 23 -11.73 -6.19 20.01
N ILE A 24 -12.59 -5.74 19.10
CA ILE A 24 -12.66 -6.23 17.73
C ILE A 24 -12.16 -5.11 16.80
N PRO A 25 -11.02 -5.31 16.10
CA PRO A 25 -10.55 -4.36 15.08
C PRO A 25 -11.62 -4.10 14.02
N GLY A 26 -11.81 -2.84 13.63
CA GLY A 26 -12.82 -2.44 12.64
C GLY A 26 -14.25 -2.31 13.19
N GLU A 27 -14.56 -2.86 14.37
CA GLU A 27 -15.89 -2.74 15.01
C GLU A 27 -15.84 -1.87 16.27
N THR A 28 -15.01 -2.24 17.24
CA THR A 28 -14.85 -1.47 18.49
C THR A 28 -14.15 -0.13 18.26
N VAL A 29 -13.26 -0.10 17.26
CA VAL A 29 -12.74 1.12 16.66
C VAL A 29 -12.95 0.98 15.16
N PRO A 30 -13.87 1.76 14.56
CA PRO A 30 -14.13 1.68 13.13
C PRO A 30 -12.90 2.01 12.31
N ASP A 31 -12.60 1.13 11.35
CA ASP A 31 -11.62 1.45 10.32
C ASP A 31 -12.15 2.57 9.41
N PRO A 32 -11.26 3.38 8.81
CA PRO A 32 -11.66 4.26 7.74
C PRO A 32 -12.34 3.47 6.60
N PRO A 33 -13.30 4.08 5.88
CA PRO A 33 -13.85 3.47 4.68
C PRO A 33 -12.73 3.04 3.71
N TYR A 34 -12.84 1.84 3.15
CA TYR A 34 -11.89 1.38 2.15
C TYR A 34 -12.09 2.12 0.83
N LEU A 35 -11.04 2.12 0.00
CA LEU A 35 -11.09 2.72 -1.34
C LEU A 35 -11.71 1.73 -2.33
N GLU A 36 -12.79 2.12 -3.01
CA GLU A 36 -13.41 1.32 -4.08
C GLU A 36 -12.49 1.23 -5.32
N ASP A 37 -11.89 2.36 -5.70
CA ASP A 37 -10.88 2.44 -6.76
C ASP A 37 -9.52 2.85 -6.19
N VAL A 38 -8.77 1.84 -5.73
CA VAL A 38 -7.42 2.01 -5.18
C VAL A 38 -6.48 2.65 -6.21
N TYR A 39 -6.63 2.35 -7.50
CA TYR A 39 -5.72 2.84 -8.53
C TYR A 39 -5.88 4.35 -8.74
N THR A 40 -7.11 4.82 -8.94
CA THR A 40 -7.40 6.24 -9.16
C THR A 40 -6.99 7.07 -7.96
N ALA A 41 -7.36 6.65 -6.74
CA ALA A 41 -6.98 7.36 -5.52
C ALA A 41 -5.46 7.41 -5.31
N THR A 42 -4.74 6.31 -5.60
CA THR A 42 -3.27 6.28 -5.51
C THR A 42 -2.64 7.23 -6.53
N ARG A 43 -3.19 7.27 -7.74
CA ARG A 43 -2.71 8.16 -8.82
C ARG A 43 -2.90 9.62 -8.46
N GLU A 44 -4.06 9.99 -7.94
CA GLU A 44 -4.33 11.35 -7.48
C GLU A 44 -3.37 11.79 -6.38
N SER A 45 -3.09 10.92 -5.42
CA SER A 45 -2.13 11.18 -4.34
C SER A 45 -0.71 11.41 -4.87
N ILE A 46 -0.23 10.58 -5.80
CA ILE A 46 1.11 10.72 -6.40
C ILE A 46 1.23 12.03 -7.20
N LEU A 47 0.16 12.45 -7.88
CA LEU A 47 0.15 13.66 -8.71
C LEU A 47 -0.02 14.95 -7.88
N ASN A 48 -0.50 14.85 -6.64
CA ASN A 48 -0.72 15.97 -5.72
C ASN A 48 0.01 15.75 -4.39
N PRO A 49 1.35 15.68 -4.39
CA PRO A 49 2.11 15.42 -3.17
C PRO A 49 1.98 16.57 -2.16
N ILE A 50 2.05 16.23 -0.88
CA ILE A 50 2.00 17.18 0.22
C ILE A 50 3.42 17.63 0.56
N GLY A 51 3.68 18.94 0.50
CA GLY A 51 4.94 19.53 0.95
C GLY A 51 6.14 19.41 -0.01
N MET A 52 5.90 18.99 -1.26
CA MET A 52 6.93 18.96 -2.32
C MET A 52 6.29 19.09 -3.70
N GLU A 53 7.11 19.32 -4.73
CA GLU A 53 6.64 19.29 -6.12
C GLU A 53 6.43 17.84 -6.62
N PRO A 54 5.54 17.60 -7.59
CA PRO A 54 5.35 16.29 -8.20
C PRO A 54 6.59 15.76 -8.93
N LEU A 55 6.68 14.44 -9.08
CA LEU A 55 7.79 13.76 -9.76
C LEU A 55 8.06 14.32 -11.16
N SER A 56 7.02 14.71 -11.89
CA SER A 56 7.11 15.32 -13.23
C SER A 56 7.90 16.63 -13.27
N LYS A 57 8.07 17.31 -12.13
CA LYS A 57 8.88 18.53 -11.98
C LYS A 57 10.24 18.27 -11.31
N LEU A 58 10.35 17.21 -10.52
CA LEU A 58 11.59 16.87 -9.80
C LEU A 58 12.54 16.02 -10.63
N ALA A 59 11.99 15.06 -11.38
CA ALA A 59 12.75 14.21 -12.28
C ALA A 59 12.99 14.91 -13.62
N LYS A 60 14.06 14.50 -14.30
CA LYS A 60 14.40 14.98 -15.64
C LYS A 60 15.22 13.92 -16.36
N LYS A 61 15.38 14.07 -17.68
CA LYS A 61 16.29 13.25 -18.45
C LYS A 61 17.69 13.20 -17.82
N GLY A 62 18.21 11.97 -17.64
CA GLY A 62 19.50 11.71 -16.99
C GLY A 62 19.45 11.60 -15.46
N SER A 63 18.29 11.79 -14.81
CA SER A 63 18.14 11.46 -13.40
C SER A 63 18.35 9.96 -13.17
N LYS A 64 19.09 9.60 -12.12
CA LYS A 64 19.19 8.23 -11.60
C LYS A 64 18.21 8.07 -10.45
N VAL A 65 17.30 7.12 -10.54
CA VAL A 65 16.18 6.96 -9.62
C VAL A 65 16.23 5.58 -8.99
N THR A 66 16.07 5.52 -7.67
CA THR A 66 15.86 4.28 -6.94
C THR A 66 14.47 4.31 -6.34
N ILE A 67 13.61 3.35 -6.69
CA ILE A 67 12.29 3.16 -6.10
C ILE A 67 12.44 2.06 -5.04
N VAL A 68 12.38 2.46 -3.77
CA VAL A 68 12.39 1.54 -2.63
C VAL A 68 10.95 1.17 -2.28
N PHE A 69 10.66 -0.11 -2.14
CA PHE A 69 9.31 -0.59 -1.81
C PHE A 69 9.37 -1.79 -0.86
N PRO A 70 8.35 -2.00 -0.01
CA PRO A 70 8.35 -3.11 0.92
C PRO A 70 8.31 -4.49 0.25
N ASP A 71 8.87 -5.48 0.94
CA ASP A 71 8.82 -6.88 0.55
C ASP A 71 7.42 -7.49 0.55
N ARG A 72 7.32 -8.73 0.03
CA ARG A 72 6.05 -9.45 -0.12
C ARG A 72 5.23 -9.53 1.17
N VAL A 73 5.84 -9.56 2.35
CA VAL A 73 5.07 -9.75 3.59
C VAL A 73 4.36 -8.48 4.07
N LYS A 74 4.66 -7.31 3.48
CA LYS A 74 4.05 -6.01 3.88
C LYS A 74 2.88 -5.55 3.02
N GLY A 75 2.50 -6.30 2.00
CA GLY A 75 1.30 -5.97 1.21
C GLY A 75 0.82 -7.08 0.30
N GLY A 76 1.21 -8.32 0.59
CA GLY A 76 0.79 -9.50 -0.14
C GLY A 76 1.12 -9.46 -1.63
N GLU A 77 0.35 -10.24 -2.39
CA GLU A 77 0.48 -10.34 -3.86
C GLU A 77 -0.85 -10.06 -4.57
N HIS A 78 -1.84 -9.52 -3.86
CA HIS A 78 -3.16 -9.24 -4.43
C HIS A 78 -3.07 -8.18 -5.56
N PRO A 79 -4.06 -8.14 -6.48
CA PRO A 79 -4.02 -7.28 -7.66
C PRO A 79 -3.81 -5.79 -7.34
N THR A 80 -4.33 -5.33 -6.21
CA THR A 80 -4.25 -3.94 -5.72
C THR A 80 -3.13 -3.70 -4.71
N SER A 81 -2.16 -4.61 -4.58
CA SER A 81 -1.02 -4.44 -3.68
C SER A 81 -0.20 -3.20 -4.03
N HIS A 82 0.38 -2.53 -3.03
CA HIS A 82 1.09 -1.26 -3.19
C HIS A 82 2.10 -1.26 -4.37
N ARG A 83 2.84 -2.35 -4.56
CA ARG A 83 3.82 -2.47 -5.65
C ARG A 83 3.18 -2.59 -7.03
N LYS A 84 2.01 -3.23 -7.13
CA LYS A 84 1.29 -3.42 -8.39
C LYS A 84 0.50 -2.18 -8.80
N VAL A 85 0.23 -1.27 -7.85
CA VAL A 85 -0.48 0.00 -8.11
C VAL A 85 0.49 1.17 -8.21
N ALA A 86 1.30 1.44 -7.18
CA ALA A 86 2.11 2.65 -7.09
C ALA A 86 3.31 2.66 -8.06
N ILE A 87 4.02 1.53 -8.21
CA ILE A 87 5.23 1.49 -9.05
C ILE A 87 4.91 1.79 -10.53
N PRO A 88 3.87 1.19 -11.15
CA PRO A 88 3.50 1.56 -12.52
C PRO A 88 3.20 3.05 -12.70
N ILE A 89 2.46 3.65 -11.76
CA ILE A 89 2.13 5.09 -11.80
C ILE A 89 3.40 5.95 -11.69
N ILE A 90 4.30 5.60 -10.76
CA ILE A 90 5.59 6.29 -10.60
C ILE A 90 6.43 6.17 -11.88
N LEU A 91 6.50 4.99 -12.47
CA LEU A 91 7.23 4.76 -13.72
C LEU A 91 6.68 5.61 -14.88
N GLU A 92 5.35 5.73 -15.01
CA GLU A 92 4.74 6.62 -16.00
C GLU A 92 5.20 8.07 -15.85
N GLU A 93 5.22 8.60 -14.63
CA GLU A 93 5.66 9.99 -14.38
C GLU A 93 7.16 10.17 -14.64
N LEU A 94 7.99 9.19 -14.28
CA LEU A 94 9.43 9.23 -14.58
C LEU A 94 9.70 9.19 -16.09
N TYR A 95 8.97 8.35 -16.83
CA TYR A 95 9.12 8.27 -18.29
C TYR A 95 8.63 9.55 -18.97
N LYS A 96 7.54 10.18 -18.49
CA LYS A 96 7.10 11.50 -18.96
C LYS A 96 8.17 12.58 -18.73
N ALA A 97 8.90 12.51 -17.61
CA ALA A 97 10.04 13.38 -17.32
C ALA A 97 11.32 13.05 -18.12
N GLY A 98 11.28 12.01 -18.97
CA GLY A 98 12.39 11.60 -19.83
C GLY A 98 13.45 10.76 -19.13
N VAL A 99 13.18 10.20 -17.95
CA VAL A 99 14.07 9.25 -17.29
C VAL A 99 14.10 7.96 -18.10
N GLU A 100 15.30 7.44 -18.37
CA GLU A 100 15.45 6.20 -19.13
C GLU A 100 15.34 4.99 -18.20
N LYS A 101 14.76 3.87 -18.68
CA LYS A 101 14.61 2.63 -17.89
C LYS A 101 15.92 2.13 -17.27
N LYS A 102 17.05 2.30 -17.98
CA LYS A 102 18.39 1.91 -17.49
C LYS A 102 18.84 2.67 -16.24
N ASP A 103 18.25 3.84 -16.00
CA ASP A 103 18.58 4.73 -14.87
C ASP A 103 17.60 4.54 -13.70
N ILE A 104 16.70 3.55 -13.77
CA ILE A 104 15.73 3.23 -12.72
C ILE A 104 16.10 1.90 -12.07
N LEU A 105 16.33 1.93 -10.76
CA LEU A 105 16.55 0.75 -9.93
C LEU A 105 15.35 0.51 -9.02
N LEU A 106 14.89 -0.73 -8.97
CA LEU A 106 13.87 -1.19 -8.02
C LEU A 106 14.57 -1.92 -6.87
N ILE A 107 14.38 -1.45 -5.62
CA ILE A 107 14.92 -2.10 -4.42
C ILE A 107 13.76 -2.49 -3.51
N CYS A 108 13.71 -3.79 -3.23
CA CYS A 108 12.77 -4.41 -2.32
C CYS A 108 13.34 -4.50 -0.90
#